data_AF-A0A0R2QPU8-F1
#
_entry.id   AF-A0A0R2QPU8-F1
#
_cell.length_a   1.000
_cell.length_b   1.000
_cell.length_c   1.000
_cell.angle_alpha   90.00
_cell.angle_beta   90.00
_cell.angle_gamma   90.00
#
_symmetry.space_group_name_H-M   'P 1'
#
loop_
_entity.id
_entity.type
_entity.pdbx_description
1 polymer ?
#
loop_
_entity_poly.entity_id
_entity_poly.type
_entity_poly.pdbx_seq_one_letter_code
_entity_poly.pdbx_strand_id
1 'polypeptide(L)'
;MTDISPDPMQVLRTVLETDNDALSELDEECSPTKTCRNMVGVTFDGFAEPGSDIGAAWRQKLAREGKLRTSGESLRDFVLRSPDQV
;
A
#
# COMPACT_ATOMS: atom_id res chain seq x y z
N MET A 1 -1.93 -7.67 -37.47
CA MET A 1 -2.32 -7.73 -36.05
C MET A 1 -1.64 -6.56 -35.39
N THR A 2 -2.31 -5.40 -35.36
CA THR A 2 -1.75 -4.16 -34.81
C THR A 2 -1.85 -4.20 -33.29
N ASP A 3 -0.70 -4.14 -32.63
CA ASP A 3 -0.55 -4.02 -31.19
C ASP A 3 -1.08 -2.65 -30.75
N ILE A 4 -2.35 -2.61 -30.33
CA ILE A 4 -2.93 -1.43 -29.70
C ILE A 4 -2.60 -1.58 -28.22
N SER A 5 -1.43 -1.10 -27.83
CA SER A 5 -1.09 -0.94 -26.42
C SER A 5 -2.14 -0.01 -25.80
N PRO A 6 -2.91 -0.47 -24.79
CA PRO A 6 -4.00 0.32 -24.22
C PRO A 6 -3.45 1.59 -23.56
N ASP A 7 -4.17 2.70 -23.70
CA ASP A 7 -3.82 3.97 -23.04
C ASP A 7 -3.65 3.73 -21.53
N PRO A 8 -2.49 4.05 -20.93
CA PRO A 8 -2.23 3.80 -19.52
C PRO A 8 -3.27 4.47 -18.60
N MET A 9 -3.85 5.61 -19.01
CA MET A 9 -4.93 6.24 -18.26
C MET A 9 -6.24 5.46 -18.32
N GLN A 10 -6.50 4.76 -19.44
CA GLN A 10 -7.65 3.87 -19.58
C GLN A 10 -7.47 2.62 -18.71
N VAL A 11 -6.28 2.03 -18.69
CA VAL A 11 -5.95 0.90 -17.82
C VAL A 11 -6.11 1.29 -16.34
N LEU A 12 -5.60 2.45 -15.94
CA LEU A 12 -5.74 2.93 -14.57
C LEU A 12 -7.21 3.16 -14.19
N ARG A 13 -8.02 3.73 -15.10
CA ARG A 13 -9.46 3.89 -14.86
C ARG A 13 -10.16 2.55 -14.72
N THR A 14 -9.87 1.57 -15.55
CA THR A 14 -10.45 0.22 -15.44
C THR A 14 -10.01 -0.51 -14.17
N VAL A 15 -8.78 -0.32 -13.70
CA VAL A 15 -8.29 -0.88 -12.43
C VAL A 15 -8.92 -0.19 -11.22
N LEU A 16 -9.21 1.11 -11.32
CA LEU A 16 -9.77 1.93 -10.23
C LEU A 16 -11.30 1.98 -10.24
N GLU A 17 -11.95 1.59 -11.34
CA GLU A 17 -13.38 1.32 -11.38
C GLU A 17 -13.65 0.20 -10.38
N THR A 18 -14.17 0.62 -9.23
CA THR A 18 -14.50 -0.29 -8.14
C THR A 18 -15.61 -1.20 -8.62
N ASP A 19 -15.31 -2.49 -8.68
CA ASP A 19 -16.32 -3.51 -8.96
C ASP A 19 -17.32 -3.50 -7.80
N ASN A 20 -18.55 -3.04 -8.05
CA ASN A 20 -19.56 -2.92 -7.00
C ASN A 20 -19.96 -4.31 -6.46
N ASP A 21 -19.76 -5.37 -7.25
CA ASP A 21 -19.94 -6.75 -6.82
C ASP A 21 -18.87 -7.14 -5.78
N ALA A 22 -17.62 -6.67 -5.91
CA ALA A 22 -16.58 -6.88 -4.90
C ALA A 22 -16.88 -6.15 -3.57
N LEU A 23 -17.63 -5.03 -3.60
CA LEU A 23 -18.11 -4.38 -2.37
C LEU A 23 -19.23 -5.18 -1.69
N SER A 24 -20.05 -5.89 -2.46
CA SER A 24 -21.09 -6.77 -1.91
C SER A 24 -20.50 -8.03 -1.27
N GLU A 25 -19.39 -8.56 -1.79
CA GLU A 25 -18.61 -9.63 -1.13
C GLU A 25 -18.00 -9.16 0.21
N LEU A 26 -17.59 -7.88 0.32
CA LEU A 26 -17.15 -7.30 1.58
C LEU A 26 -18.29 -7.13 2.60
N ASP A 27 -19.53 -6.89 2.13
CA ASP A 27 -20.72 -6.81 2.99
C ASP A 27 -21.08 -8.18 3.59
N GLU A 28 -21.00 -9.25 2.79
CA GLU A 28 -21.16 -10.63 3.26
C GLU A 28 -20.01 -11.06 4.20
N GLU A 29 -18.79 -10.57 3.95
CA GLU A 29 -17.62 -10.83 4.80
C GLU A 29 -17.58 -9.98 6.09
N CYS A 30 -18.31 -8.85 6.18
CA CYS A 30 -18.62 -8.12 7.42
C CYS A 30 -19.93 -8.60 8.09
N SER A 31 -20.39 -9.82 7.81
CA SER A 31 -21.45 -10.49 8.57
C SER A 31 -21.07 -10.62 10.08
N PRO A 32 -22.05 -10.73 11.02
CA PRO A 32 -21.88 -10.41 12.45
C PRO A 32 -20.89 -11.31 13.22
N THR A 33 -20.29 -12.30 12.58
CA THR A 33 -19.24 -13.17 13.11
C THR A 33 -17.84 -12.56 13.02
N LYS A 34 -17.57 -11.62 12.10
CA LYS A 34 -16.33 -10.84 12.11
C LYS A 34 -16.60 -9.50 12.79
N THR A 35 -15.97 -9.28 13.95
CA THR A 35 -15.96 -7.96 14.59
C THR A 35 -15.16 -7.01 13.70
N CYS A 36 -15.85 -6.31 12.79
CA CYS A 36 -15.28 -5.18 12.05
C CYS A 36 -14.97 -4.08 13.09
N ARG A 37 -13.76 -4.15 13.68
CA ARG A 37 -13.31 -3.21 14.71
C ARG A 37 -13.25 -1.84 14.07
N ASN A 38 -14.00 -0.90 14.65
CA ASN A 38 -13.96 0.49 14.24
C ASN A 38 -12.51 0.99 14.35
N MET A 39 -11.92 1.37 13.21
CA MET A 39 -10.54 1.83 13.12
C MET A 39 -10.39 3.32 13.52
N VAL A 40 -11.49 4.01 13.85
CA VAL A 40 -11.46 5.36 14.42
C VAL A 40 -10.78 5.28 15.79
N GLY A 41 -9.49 5.62 15.81
CA GLY A 41 -8.63 5.54 17.00
C GLY A 41 -7.38 4.68 16.81
N VAL A 42 -7.25 3.97 15.69
CA VAL A 42 -5.98 3.33 15.33
C VAL A 42 -5.06 4.40 14.73
N THR A 43 -4.13 4.88 15.55
CA THR A 43 -3.15 5.90 15.19
C THR A 43 -1.73 5.38 15.42
N PHE A 44 -0.73 6.19 15.07
CA PHE A 44 0.68 5.94 15.42
C PHE A 44 1.05 6.64 16.74
N ASP A 45 0.08 7.01 17.57
CA ASP A 45 0.35 7.68 18.83
C ASP A 45 1.18 6.79 19.76
N GLY A 46 2.21 7.37 20.38
CA GLY A 46 3.18 6.64 21.20
C GLY A 46 4.18 5.78 20.40
N PHE A 47 4.08 5.74 19.07
CA PHE A 47 5.11 5.09 18.24
C PHE A 47 6.41 5.91 18.18
N ALA A 48 6.28 7.23 18.21
CA ALA A 48 7.38 8.19 18.25
C ALA A 48 7.07 9.28 19.29
N GLU A 49 8.10 9.96 19.76
CA GLU A 49 7.94 11.09 20.70
C GLU A 49 7.06 12.20 20.09
N PRO A 50 6.25 12.90 20.90
CA PRO A 50 5.40 13.98 20.40
C PRO A 50 6.22 15.05 19.65
N GLY A 51 5.81 15.36 18.42
CA GLY A 51 6.50 16.34 17.56
C GLY A 51 7.74 15.81 16.84
N SER A 52 8.11 14.54 17.01
CA SER A 52 9.20 13.91 16.27
C SER A 52 8.74 13.32 14.92
N ASP A 53 9.68 13.13 14.00
CA ASP A 53 9.40 12.52 12.69
C ASP A 53 9.12 11.01 12.86
N ILE A 54 7.85 10.64 12.68
CA ILE A 54 7.37 9.25 12.68
C ILE A 54 8.15 8.40 11.66
N GLY A 55 8.50 8.96 10.50
CA GLY A 55 9.27 8.26 9.47
C GLY A 55 10.69 7.94 9.92
N ALA A 56 11.34 8.84 10.67
CA ALA A 56 12.64 8.59 11.26
C ALA A 56 12.57 7.50 12.36
N ALA A 57 11.57 7.56 13.24
CA ALA A 57 11.35 6.54 14.27
C ALA A 57 11.10 5.15 13.65
N TRP A 58 10.32 5.08 12.57
CA TRP A 58 10.08 3.84 11.82
C TRP A 58 11.37 3.27 11.21
N ARG A 59 12.18 4.12 10.57
CA ARG A 59 13.49 3.71 10.02
C ARG A 59 14.44 3.19 11.10
N GLN A 60 14.49 3.84 12.27
CA GLN A 60 15.27 3.35 13.41
C GLN A 60 14.79 1.98 13.89
N LYS A 61 13.48 1.78 13.99
CA LYS A 61 12.91 0.46 14.35
C LYS A 61 13.32 -0.61 13.34
N LEU A 62 13.20 -0.32 12.04
CA LEU A 62 13.62 -1.24 10.99
C LEU A 62 15.11 -1.56 11.07
N ALA A 63 15.95 -0.57 11.38
CA ALA A 63 17.39 -0.79 11.55
C ALA A 63 17.68 -1.73 12.72
N ARG A 64 17.03 -1.50 13.87
CA ARG A 64 17.14 -2.38 15.05
C ARG A 64 16.70 -3.80 14.78
N GLU A 65 15.67 -3.99 13.96
CA GLU A 65 15.15 -5.30 13.59
C GLU A 65 15.93 -5.96 12.44
N GLY A 66 16.94 -5.30 11.86
CA GLY A 66 17.67 -5.80 10.70
C GLY A 66 16.85 -5.84 9.41
N LYS A 67 15.69 -5.17 9.40
CA LYS A 67 14.77 -5.09 8.25
C LYS A 67 15.01 -3.86 7.39
N LEU A 68 15.81 -2.92 7.87
CA LEU A 68 16.17 -1.75 7.08
C LEU A 68 17.11 -2.17 5.96
N ARG A 69 16.59 -2.14 4.72
CA ARG A 69 17.44 -2.31 3.53
C ARG A 69 18.25 -1.03 3.34
N THR A 70 19.57 -1.13 3.49
CA THR A 70 20.52 -0.01 3.30
C THR A 70 21.01 0.09 1.85
N SER A 71 20.86 -0.99 1.09
CA SER A 71 21.19 -1.08 -0.33
C SER A 71 20.03 -1.80 -1.02
N GLY A 72 19.34 -1.08 -1.90
CA GLY A 72 18.23 -1.65 -2.66
C GLY A 72 17.50 -0.58 -3.46
N GLU A 73 16.89 -1.05 -4.54
CA GLU A 73 15.92 -0.33 -5.36
C GLU A 73 14.88 0.37 -4.48
N SER A 74 14.61 1.64 -4.80
CA SER A 74 13.56 2.37 -4.12
C SER A 74 12.21 1.69 -4.36
N LEU A 75 11.22 1.99 -3.52
CA LEU A 75 9.86 1.47 -3.72
C LEU A 75 9.31 1.83 -5.11
N ARG A 76 9.75 2.98 -5.65
CA ARG A 76 9.49 3.38 -7.04
C ARG A 76 10.11 2.40 -8.04
N ASP A 77 11.39 2.07 -7.89
CA ASP A 77 12.11 1.17 -8.80
C ASP A 77 11.50 -0.24 -8.78
N PHE A 78 11.00 -0.68 -7.62
CA PHE A 78 10.24 -1.91 -7.49
C PHE A 78 8.90 -1.87 -8.25
N VAL A 79 8.16 -0.76 -8.15
CA VAL A 79 6.84 -0.61 -8.78
C VAL A 79 6.94 -0.36 -10.29
N LEU A 80 7.88 0.47 -10.71
CA LEU A 80 8.03 0.89 -12.10
C LEU A 80 8.91 -0.04 -12.94
N ARG A 81 9.51 -1.06 -12.31
CA ARG A 81 10.61 -1.89 -12.84
C ARG A 81 11.84 -1.01 -13.14
N SER A 82 13.01 -1.41 -12.65
CA SER A 82 14.26 -0.69 -12.94
C SER A 82 14.42 -0.44 -14.45
N PRO A 83 14.83 0.77 -14.88
CA PRO A 83 15.05 1.09 -16.30
C PRO A 83 16.16 0.24 -16.94
N ASP A 84 16.93 -0.47 -16.12
CA ASP A 84 18.06 -1.32 -16.51
C ASP A 84 17.67 -2.79 -16.80
N GLN A 85 16.36 -3.08 -16.94
CA GLN A 85 15.83 -4.42 -17.21
C GLN A 85 14.96 -4.46 -18.48
N VAL A 86 15.35 -3.69 -19.52
CA VAL A 86 14.80 -3.78 -20.88
C VAL A 86 15.67 -4.67 -21.75
#